data_AF-A0A354CW78-F1
#
_entry.id   AF-A0A354CW78-F1
#
_cell.length_a   1.000
_cell.length_b   1.000
_cell.length_c   1.000
_cell.angle_alpha   90.00
_cell.angle_beta   90.00
_cell.angle_gamma   90.00
#
_symmetry.space_group_name_H-M   'P 1'
#
loop_
_entity.id
_entity.type
_entity.pdbx_description
1 polymer ?
#
loop_
_entity_poly.entity_id
_entity_poly.type
_entity_poly.pdbx_seq_one_letter_code
_entity_poly.pdbx_strand_id
1 'polypeptide(L)'
;MRRHWVAYGVAMVVTAALTAAVVALLMNIRERKHEARQTYVQLVELSEETVDPAEWGRNFPREYDGYKRTVDTQRTRYGGSENVSKLDEDPVWRRIFAGYAFGVDYREERGHAYSLEDQKQTLRTKQFKQPGACLQCHAGGMRRVYETVGGGDVQTGFEKVNAMPLEDAWKHVEHPIACIDCHDPVTMQLRVTRPGFLNAIKLVKAAEGIPNYDPNTMATRQEMRTFVCGQCHVEYYFKGKEKLLTYPWHKGLKVEQIEAYYDEVGHTDWTHAETGAPVLKAQHPEFEMWSQGVHARSGVACADCHMP
;
A
#
# COMPACT_ATOMS: atom_id res chain seq x y z
N MET A 1 12.47 20.96 74.63
CA MET A 1 12.26 19.65 73.97
C MET A 1 10.89 19.52 73.30
N ARG A 2 9.76 19.63 73.99
CA ARG A 2 8.39 19.37 73.44
C ARG A 2 8.01 20.15 72.16
N ARG A 3 8.44 21.41 72.02
CA ARG A 3 8.15 22.28 70.86
C ARG A 3 8.86 21.85 69.56
N HIS A 4 10.03 21.22 69.67
CA HIS A 4 10.74 20.70 68.49
C HIS A 4 10.08 19.41 67.98
N TRP A 5 9.62 18.54 68.88
CA TRP A 5 8.87 17.33 68.50
C TRP A 5 7.56 17.64 67.76
N VAL A 6 6.84 18.69 68.18
CA VAL A 6 5.65 19.16 67.45
C VAL A 6 6.03 19.71 66.08
N ALA A 7 7.09 20.49 65.97
CA ALA A 7 7.57 21.01 64.67
C ALA A 7 8.01 19.89 63.72
N TYR A 8 8.72 18.87 64.21
CA TYR A 8 9.10 17.70 63.43
C TYR A 8 7.88 16.85 63.02
N GLY A 9 6.90 16.68 63.91
CA GLY A 9 5.64 16.01 63.61
C GLY A 9 4.85 16.72 62.50
N VAL A 10 4.72 18.05 62.58
CA VAL A 10 4.07 18.86 61.54
C VAL A 10 4.83 18.77 60.22
N ALA A 11 6.16 18.89 60.24
CA ALA A 11 6.98 18.77 59.04
C ALA A 11 6.83 17.40 58.36
N MET A 12 6.79 16.30 59.14
CA MET A 12 6.55 14.96 58.59
C MET A 12 5.17 14.85 57.94
N VAL A 13 4.11 15.35 58.60
CA VAL A 13 2.74 15.29 58.05
C VAL A 13 2.62 16.11 56.77
N VAL A 14 3.18 17.32 56.75
CA VAL A 14 3.18 18.18 55.54
C VAL A 14 3.96 17.51 54.41
N THR A 15 5.13 16.95 54.70
CA THR A 15 5.94 16.25 53.70
C THR A 15 5.21 15.04 53.15
N ALA A 16 4.61 14.21 54.01
CA ALA A 16 3.82 13.05 53.60
C ALA A 16 2.61 13.46 52.73
N ALA A 17 1.90 14.52 53.09
CA ALA A 17 0.77 15.04 52.32
C ALA A 17 1.21 15.56 50.94
N LEU A 18 2.33 16.29 50.88
CA LEU A 18 2.90 16.76 49.61
C LEU A 18 3.37 15.60 48.72
N THR A 19 4.04 14.60 49.30
CA THR A 19 4.45 13.39 48.57
C THR A 19 3.23 12.63 48.03
N ALA A 20 2.18 12.46 48.84
CA ALA A 20 0.95 11.82 48.41
C ALA A 20 0.27 12.59 47.26
N ALA A 21 0.23 13.92 47.33
CA ALA A 21 -0.31 14.76 46.26
C ALA A 21 0.49 14.65 44.95
N VAL A 22 1.83 14.62 45.04
CA VAL A 22 2.71 14.44 43.88
C VAL A 22 2.54 13.05 43.26
N VAL A 23 2.47 12.00 44.07
CA VAL A 23 2.23 10.62 43.58
C VAL A 23 0.86 10.52 42.92
N ALA A 24 -0.19 11.09 43.52
CA ALA A 24 -1.53 11.11 42.92
C ALA A 24 -1.55 11.84 41.58
N LEU A 25 -0.85 12.98 41.48
CA LEU A 25 -0.71 13.71 40.22
C LEU A 25 0.04 12.89 39.17
N LEU A 26 1.14 12.21 39.54
CA LEU A 26 1.91 11.35 38.63
C LEU A 26 1.09 10.15 38.15
N MET A 27 0.30 9.52 39.04
CA MET A 27 -0.60 8.42 38.69
C MET A 27 -1.67 8.90 37.70
N ASN A 28 -2.32 10.04 37.96
CA ASN A 28 -3.29 10.62 37.04
C ASN A 28 -2.66 10.98 35.68
N ILE A 29 -1.46 11.59 35.65
CA ILE A 29 -0.75 11.86 34.39
C ILE A 29 -0.44 10.56 33.65
N ARG A 30 0.00 9.51 34.35
CA ARG A 30 0.32 8.21 33.74
C ARG A 30 -0.92 7.52 33.18
N GLU A 31 -2.03 7.54 33.93
CA GLU A 31 -3.32 6.99 33.52
C GLU A 31 -3.84 7.74 32.29
N ARG A 32 -3.88 9.08 32.32
CA ARG A 32 -4.28 9.89 31.16
C ARG A 32 -3.37 9.69 29.95
N LYS A 33 -2.06 9.50 30.15
CA LYS A 33 -1.13 9.14 29.07
C LYS A 33 -1.36 7.71 28.55
N HIS A 34 -1.88 6.81 29.36
CA HIS A 34 -2.20 5.45 28.96
C HIS A 34 -3.54 5.41 28.19
N GLU A 35 -4.58 6.06 28.71
CA GLU A 35 -5.86 6.27 28.03
C GLU A 35 -5.65 6.98 26.68
N ALA A 36 -4.82 8.02 26.63
CA ALA A 36 -4.50 8.73 25.39
C ALA A 36 -3.77 7.86 24.34
N ARG A 37 -3.19 6.71 24.73
CA ARG A 37 -2.62 5.74 23.79
C ARG A 37 -3.68 4.80 23.21
N GLN A 38 -4.81 4.63 23.90
CA GLN A 38 -5.92 3.80 23.44
C GLN A 38 -6.87 4.67 22.61
N THR A 39 -6.53 4.82 21.33
CA THR A 39 -7.22 5.76 20.41
C THR A 39 -8.56 5.23 19.89
N TYR A 40 -8.90 3.97 20.17
CA TYR A 40 -10.14 3.33 19.75
C TYR A 40 -10.63 2.29 20.78
N VAL A 41 -11.91 1.96 20.72
CA VAL A 41 -12.50 0.88 21.53
C VAL A 41 -12.33 -0.43 20.77
N GLN A 42 -11.55 -1.35 21.33
CA GLN A 42 -11.35 -2.67 20.75
C GLN A 42 -12.55 -3.58 21.09
N LEU A 43 -13.38 -3.88 20.10
CA LEU A 43 -14.52 -4.80 20.19
C LEU A 43 -14.15 -6.22 19.73
N VAL A 44 -13.19 -6.33 18.80
CA VAL A 44 -12.63 -7.59 18.31
C VAL A 44 -11.11 -7.56 18.31
N GLU A 45 -10.50 -8.73 18.46
CA GLU A 45 -9.07 -8.90 18.26
C GLU A 45 -8.78 -9.06 16.76
N LEU A 46 -7.86 -8.25 16.26
CA LEU A 46 -7.39 -8.31 14.87
C LEU A 46 -6.00 -8.95 14.88
N SER A 47 -5.71 -9.74 13.84
CA SER A 47 -4.38 -10.33 13.64
C SER A 47 -3.98 -10.29 12.16
N GLU A 48 -2.80 -10.81 11.82
CA GLU A 48 -2.34 -10.97 10.43
C GLU A 48 -3.30 -11.82 9.59
N GLU A 49 -4.16 -12.60 10.26
CA GLU A 49 -5.12 -13.49 9.64
C GLU A 49 -6.43 -12.76 9.27
N THR A 50 -6.70 -11.59 9.85
CA THR A 50 -7.95 -10.85 9.67
C THR A 50 -7.92 -10.03 8.38
N VAL A 51 -8.30 -10.65 7.27
CA VAL A 51 -8.31 -9.98 5.94
C VAL A 51 -9.62 -9.23 5.67
N ASP A 52 -10.76 -9.74 6.17
CA ASP A 52 -12.08 -9.15 5.90
C ASP A 52 -12.20 -7.73 6.49
N PRO A 53 -12.36 -6.68 5.66
CA PRO A 53 -12.55 -5.31 6.13
C PRO A 53 -13.74 -5.12 7.10
N ALA A 54 -14.76 -5.98 7.03
CA ALA A 54 -15.92 -5.90 7.92
C ALA A 54 -15.56 -6.15 9.39
N GLU A 55 -14.63 -7.06 9.68
CA GLU A 55 -14.15 -7.31 11.04
C GLU A 55 -13.37 -6.11 11.58
N TRP A 56 -12.56 -5.46 10.73
CA TRP A 56 -11.89 -4.20 11.09
C TRP A 56 -12.91 -3.10 11.39
N GLY A 57 -14.00 -3.03 10.61
CA GLY A 57 -15.07 -2.06 10.80
C GLY A 57 -15.81 -2.14 12.14
N ARG A 58 -15.70 -3.27 12.86
CA ARG A 58 -16.22 -3.39 14.23
C ARG A 58 -15.42 -2.53 15.21
N ASN A 59 -14.11 -2.43 15.02
CA ASN A 59 -13.24 -1.55 15.81
C ASN A 59 -13.17 -0.12 15.24
N PHE A 60 -13.26 0.02 13.90
CA PHE A 60 -13.02 1.26 13.15
C PHE A 60 -14.19 1.60 12.21
N PRO A 61 -15.39 1.89 12.75
CA PRO A 61 -16.59 2.05 11.93
C PRO A 61 -16.54 3.25 10.97
N ARG A 62 -15.83 4.33 11.33
CA ARG A 62 -15.71 5.52 10.49
C ARG A 62 -14.81 5.28 9.29
N GLU A 63 -13.67 4.63 9.51
CA GLU A 63 -12.70 4.26 8.49
C GLU A 63 -13.29 3.22 7.54
N TYR A 64 -14.02 2.23 8.08
CA TYR A 64 -14.72 1.24 7.28
C TYR A 64 -15.85 1.83 6.44
N ASP A 65 -16.60 2.81 6.97
CA ASP A 65 -17.59 3.54 6.17
C ASP A 65 -16.93 4.28 5.00
N GLY A 66 -15.82 4.98 5.25
CA GLY A 66 -15.02 5.61 4.20
C GLY A 66 -14.52 4.62 3.14
N TYR A 67 -14.04 3.46 3.56
CA TYR A 67 -13.63 2.37 2.65
C TYR A 67 -14.79 1.88 1.79
N LYS A 68 -15.97 1.63 2.37
CA LYS A 68 -17.15 1.17 1.61
C LYS A 68 -17.59 2.16 0.56
N ARG A 69 -17.44 3.46 0.80
CA ARG A 69 -17.77 4.52 -0.17
C ARG A 69 -16.88 4.52 -1.41
N THR A 70 -15.84 3.69 -1.47
CA THR A 70 -15.10 3.46 -2.73
C THR A 70 -15.95 2.76 -3.81
N VAL A 71 -17.12 2.23 -3.46
CA VAL A 71 -18.11 1.76 -4.45
C VAL A 71 -18.86 2.90 -5.14
N ASP A 72 -18.85 4.10 -4.55
CA ASP A 72 -19.59 5.25 -5.07
C ASP A 72 -19.03 5.69 -6.43
N THR A 73 -19.93 5.88 -7.39
CA THR A 73 -19.57 6.34 -8.73
C THR A 73 -19.73 7.86 -8.82
N GLN A 74 -18.68 8.55 -9.27
CA GLN A 74 -18.66 10.01 -9.46
C GLN A 74 -17.89 10.32 -10.75
N ARG A 75 -18.45 11.19 -11.60
CA ARG A 75 -17.77 11.67 -12.80
C ARG A 75 -17.13 13.03 -12.53
N THR A 76 -15.91 13.21 -12.99
CA THR A 76 -15.24 14.51 -13.02
C THR A 76 -14.98 14.93 -14.47
N ARG A 77 -14.31 16.07 -14.66
CA ARG A 77 -14.04 16.60 -16.00
C ARG A 77 -13.14 15.69 -16.85
N TYR A 78 -12.19 15.00 -16.24
CA TYR A 78 -11.12 14.27 -16.94
C TYR A 78 -10.93 12.83 -16.46
N GLY A 79 -11.84 12.34 -15.63
CA GLY A 79 -11.81 10.99 -15.08
C GLY A 79 -12.98 10.78 -14.13
N GLY A 80 -12.87 9.84 -13.21
CA GLY A 80 -13.89 9.62 -12.19
C GLY A 80 -13.83 8.21 -11.65
N SER A 81 -14.99 7.65 -11.35
CA SER A 81 -15.14 6.24 -10.98
C SER A 81 -16.21 5.52 -11.80
N GLU A 82 -16.63 6.12 -12.93
CA GLU A 82 -17.48 5.46 -13.92
C GLU A 82 -16.65 4.43 -14.69
N ASN A 83 -17.08 3.16 -14.70
CA ASN A 83 -16.37 2.08 -15.39
C ASN A 83 -16.58 2.12 -16.93
N VAL A 84 -16.13 3.21 -17.55
CA VAL A 84 -16.22 3.46 -18.98
C VAL A 84 -15.03 2.87 -19.72
N SER A 85 -15.26 2.43 -20.95
CA SER A 85 -14.21 1.89 -21.83
C SER A 85 -13.42 3.03 -22.45
N LYS A 86 -12.14 3.17 -22.07
CA LYS A 86 -11.21 4.14 -22.68
C LYS A 86 -11.03 3.88 -24.17
N LEU A 87 -11.15 2.62 -24.58
CA LEU A 87 -11.10 2.22 -26.00
C LEU A 87 -12.30 2.75 -26.79
N ASP A 88 -13.49 2.84 -26.18
CA ASP A 88 -14.69 3.35 -26.85
C ASP A 88 -14.73 4.89 -26.85
N GLU A 89 -14.20 5.51 -25.80
CA GLU A 89 -14.07 6.97 -25.72
C GLU A 89 -13.02 7.52 -26.70
N ASP A 90 -11.86 6.85 -26.81
CA ASP A 90 -10.84 7.18 -27.80
C ASP A 90 -10.34 5.90 -28.52
N PRO A 91 -10.87 5.61 -29.73
CA PRO A 91 -10.48 4.43 -30.49
C PRO A 91 -9.00 4.34 -30.85
N VAL A 92 -8.22 5.43 -30.75
CA VAL A 92 -6.77 5.40 -31.00
C VAL A 92 -6.05 4.41 -30.08
N TRP A 93 -6.58 4.18 -28.87
CA TRP A 93 -5.99 3.24 -27.92
C TRP A 93 -5.91 1.82 -28.44
N ARG A 94 -6.88 1.39 -29.27
CA ARG A 94 -6.83 0.06 -29.90
C ARG A 94 -5.63 -0.07 -30.84
N ARG A 95 -5.30 1.01 -31.54
CA ARG A 95 -4.16 1.08 -32.44
C ARG A 95 -2.85 1.14 -31.65
N ILE A 96 -2.78 1.98 -30.62
CA ILE A 96 -1.58 2.09 -29.75
C ILE A 96 -1.24 0.74 -29.11
N PHE A 97 -2.24 -0.02 -28.69
CA PHE A 97 -2.07 -1.34 -28.07
C PHE A 97 -2.23 -2.50 -29.06
N ALA A 98 -2.02 -2.29 -30.35
CA ALA A 98 -2.16 -3.35 -31.34
C ALA A 98 -1.18 -4.50 -31.03
N GLY A 99 -1.74 -5.71 -30.82
CA GLY A 99 -0.99 -6.90 -30.42
C GLY A 99 -0.84 -7.09 -28.91
N TYR A 100 -1.47 -6.25 -28.08
CA TYR A 100 -1.40 -6.34 -26.61
C TYR A 100 -2.79 -6.42 -25.97
N ALA A 101 -2.89 -7.04 -24.78
CA ALA A 101 -4.17 -7.28 -24.12
C ALA A 101 -4.96 -5.99 -23.81
N PHE A 102 -4.27 -4.86 -23.60
CA PHE A 102 -4.91 -3.56 -23.40
C PHE A 102 -5.66 -3.05 -24.63
N GLY A 103 -5.36 -3.53 -25.83
CA GLY A 103 -6.13 -3.21 -27.05
C GLY A 103 -7.49 -3.90 -27.10
N VAL A 104 -7.74 -4.87 -26.21
CA VAL A 104 -9.02 -5.59 -26.10
C VAL A 104 -9.92 -4.98 -25.03
N ASP A 105 -9.36 -4.63 -23.87
CA ASP A 105 -10.10 -4.02 -22.78
C ASP A 105 -9.21 -3.12 -21.95
N TYR A 106 -9.58 -1.84 -21.87
CA TYR A 106 -8.94 -0.82 -21.06
C TYR A 106 -10.01 0.18 -20.64
N ARG A 107 -10.20 0.31 -19.34
CA ARG A 107 -11.33 1.01 -18.73
C ARG A 107 -10.83 2.02 -17.73
N GLU A 108 -11.64 3.04 -17.47
CA GLU A 108 -11.42 3.98 -16.38
C GLU A 108 -11.42 3.25 -15.04
N GLU A 109 -10.42 3.57 -14.23
CA GLU A 109 -10.27 3.08 -12.88
C GLU A 109 -11.44 3.50 -11.99
N ARG A 110 -11.72 2.68 -10.97
CA ARG A 110 -12.71 2.98 -9.94
C ARG A 110 -12.20 2.52 -8.57
N GLY A 111 -13.02 2.71 -7.54
CA GLY A 111 -12.54 2.57 -6.17
C GLY A 111 -12.11 1.16 -5.77
N HIS A 112 -11.25 1.10 -4.75
CA HIS A 112 -10.54 -0.10 -4.32
C HIS A 112 -11.44 -1.31 -4.01
N ALA A 113 -12.69 -1.11 -3.55
CA ALA A 113 -13.62 -2.20 -3.32
C ALA A 113 -13.91 -3.05 -4.58
N TYR A 114 -13.65 -2.52 -5.78
CA TYR A 114 -13.80 -3.24 -7.04
C TYR A 114 -12.50 -3.88 -7.56
N SER A 115 -11.35 -3.67 -6.92
CA SER A 115 -10.03 -4.00 -7.48
C SER A 115 -9.90 -5.47 -7.91
N LEU A 116 -10.40 -6.39 -7.09
CA LEU A 116 -10.37 -7.83 -7.36
C LEU A 116 -11.43 -8.25 -8.38
N GLU A 117 -12.64 -7.69 -8.27
CA GLU A 117 -13.74 -8.00 -9.18
C GLU A 117 -13.41 -7.53 -10.59
N ASP A 118 -12.93 -6.30 -10.77
CA ASP A 118 -12.55 -5.76 -12.08
C ASP A 118 -11.42 -6.55 -12.72
N GLN A 119 -10.47 -7.05 -11.91
CA GLN A 119 -9.43 -7.95 -12.41
C GLN A 119 -10.01 -9.28 -12.92
N LYS A 120 -11.00 -9.85 -12.22
CA LYS A 120 -11.68 -11.07 -12.67
C LYS A 120 -12.57 -10.83 -13.89
N GLN A 121 -13.12 -9.62 -14.02
CA GLN A 121 -14.10 -9.32 -15.07
C GLN A 121 -13.51 -8.78 -16.36
N THR A 122 -12.33 -8.16 -16.33
CA THR A 122 -11.71 -7.60 -17.54
C THR A 122 -11.46 -8.66 -18.62
N LEU A 123 -11.63 -8.28 -19.88
CA LEU A 123 -11.35 -9.19 -20.99
C LEU A 123 -9.85 -9.54 -21.07
N ARG A 124 -8.97 -8.74 -20.46
CA ARG A 124 -7.52 -9.00 -20.40
C ARG A 124 -7.18 -10.29 -19.64
N THR A 125 -7.98 -10.68 -18.66
CA THR A 125 -7.81 -11.93 -17.89
C THR A 125 -8.70 -13.04 -18.42
N LYS A 126 -9.86 -12.71 -19.01
CA LYS A 126 -10.77 -13.71 -19.61
C LYS A 126 -10.28 -14.27 -20.94
N GLN A 127 -9.54 -13.49 -21.73
CA GLN A 127 -9.12 -13.87 -23.07
C GLN A 127 -7.61 -14.17 -23.18
N PHE A 128 -6.82 -13.73 -22.21
CA PHE A 128 -5.37 -13.92 -22.21
C PHE A 128 -4.92 -14.54 -20.90
N LYS A 129 -3.94 -15.45 -21.00
CA LYS A 129 -3.30 -16.04 -19.82
C LYS A 129 -2.46 -14.97 -19.13
N GLN A 130 -2.78 -14.68 -17.87
CA GLN A 130 -2.04 -13.74 -17.04
C GLN A 130 -1.31 -14.49 -15.91
N PRO A 131 -0.14 -14.00 -15.48
CA PRO A 131 0.55 -14.54 -14.31
C PRO A 131 -0.14 -14.12 -13.02
N GLY A 132 0.03 -14.90 -11.96
CA GLY A 132 -0.42 -14.56 -10.60
C GLY A 132 0.25 -13.31 -10.05
N ALA A 133 1.33 -12.84 -10.69
CA ALA A 133 1.94 -11.52 -10.47
C ALA A 133 0.92 -10.37 -10.53
N CYS A 134 -0.11 -10.49 -11.38
CA CYS A 134 -1.19 -9.51 -11.47
C CYS A 134 -1.93 -9.33 -10.12
N LEU A 135 -1.91 -10.32 -9.22
CA LEU A 135 -2.66 -10.24 -7.96
C LEU A 135 -2.05 -9.28 -6.92
N GLN A 136 -0.76 -8.95 -7.07
CA GLN A 136 0.01 -8.05 -6.20
C GLN A 136 -0.72 -6.75 -5.84
N CYS A 137 -1.52 -6.19 -6.75
CA CYS A 137 -2.14 -4.88 -6.57
C CYS A 137 -3.68 -4.91 -6.58
N HIS A 138 -4.29 -6.09 -6.57
CA HIS A 138 -5.74 -6.23 -6.77
C HIS A 138 -6.48 -6.92 -5.63
N ALA A 139 -5.77 -7.65 -4.78
CA ALA A 139 -6.35 -8.38 -3.65
C ALA A 139 -5.79 -7.94 -2.31
N GLY A 140 -6.59 -8.11 -1.26
CA GLY A 140 -6.21 -7.86 0.12
C GLY A 140 -5.55 -9.05 0.79
N GLY A 141 -4.72 -8.78 1.80
CA GLY A 141 -4.08 -9.83 2.60
C GLY A 141 -2.95 -10.57 1.87
N MET A 142 -2.35 -9.98 0.83
CA MET A 142 -1.35 -10.69 0.02
C MET A 142 -0.10 -11.10 0.79
N ARG A 143 0.27 -10.40 1.87
CA ARG A 143 1.35 -10.85 2.76
C ARG A 143 1.11 -12.28 3.25
N ARG A 144 -0.09 -12.54 3.79
CA ARG A 144 -0.51 -13.87 4.26
C ARG A 144 -0.49 -14.89 3.12
N VAL A 145 -0.95 -14.50 1.92
CA VAL A 145 -0.91 -15.38 0.74
C VAL A 145 0.52 -15.80 0.44
N TYR A 146 1.45 -14.85 0.42
CA TYR A 146 2.86 -15.14 0.20
C TYR A 146 3.45 -15.98 1.33
N GLU A 147 3.20 -15.66 2.61
CA GLU A 147 3.67 -16.49 3.73
C GLU A 147 3.14 -17.93 3.62
N THR A 148 1.87 -18.11 3.25
CA THR A 148 1.26 -19.44 3.10
C THR A 148 1.91 -20.24 1.96
N VAL A 149 1.99 -19.67 0.77
CA VAL A 149 2.57 -20.33 -0.42
C VAL A 149 4.09 -20.52 -0.29
N GLY A 150 4.74 -19.61 0.44
CA GLY A 150 6.16 -19.59 0.73
C GLY A 150 6.59 -20.50 1.87
N GLY A 151 5.67 -21.08 2.64
CA GLY A 151 6.01 -21.89 3.82
C GLY A 151 6.59 -21.06 4.97
N GLY A 152 6.10 -19.83 5.14
CA GLY A 152 6.53 -18.85 6.14
C GLY A 152 7.42 -17.73 5.58
N ASP A 153 7.97 -17.89 4.38
CA ASP A 153 8.83 -16.88 3.75
C ASP A 153 8.08 -16.06 2.68
N VAL A 154 7.91 -14.77 2.93
CA VAL A 154 7.17 -13.84 2.04
C VAL A 154 7.80 -13.78 0.64
N GLN A 155 9.13 -13.74 0.53
CA GLN A 155 9.78 -13.54 -0.76
C GLN A 155 9.69 -14.79 -1.64
N THR A 156 9.88 -15.97 -1.05
CA THR A 156 9.67 -17.27 -1.69
C THR A 156 8.22 -17.42 -2.14
N GLY A 157 7.27 -17.02 -1.28
CA GLY A 157 5.85 -17.01 -1.63
C GLY A 157 5.53 -16.06 -2.78
N PHE A 158 6.10 -14.86 -2.75
CA PHE A 158 5.97 -13.87 -3.81
C PHE A 158 6.43 -14.46 -5.14
N GLU A 159 7.62 -15.03 -5.23
CA GLU A 159 8.13 -15.67 -6.45
C GLU A 159 7.21 -16.78 -6.98
N LYS A 160 6.74 -17.67 -6.10
CA LYS A 160 5.82 -18.76 -6.48
C LYS A 160 4.47 -18.24 -6.98
N VAL A 161 3.89 -17.26 -6.30
CA VAL A 161 2.60 -16.65 -6.70
C VAL A 161 2.75 -15.86 -8.01
N ASN A 162 3.90 -15.24 -8.25
CA ASN A 162 4.15 -14.55 -9.52
C ASN A 162 4.18 -15.53 -10.71
N ALA A 163 4.83 -16.67 -10.52
CA ALA A 163 5.04 -17.65 -11.59
C ALA A 163 3.80 -18.51 -11.92
N MET A 164 2.85 -18.67 -10.99
CA MET A 164 1.65 -19.48 -11.22
C MET A 164 0.64 -18.78 -12.14
N PRO A 165 -0.30 -19.52 -12.77
CA PRO A 165 -1.43 -18.92 -13.47
C PRO A 165 -2.28 -18.05 -12.53
N LEU A 166 -2.81 -16.93 -13.04
CA LEU A 166 -3.65 -16.02 -12.25
C LEU A 166 -4.89 -16.71 -11.67
N GLU A 167 -5.46 -17.68 -12.40
CA GLU A 167 -6.62 -18.46 -11.97
C GLU A 167 -6.33 -19.34 -10.74
N ASP A 168 -5.08 -19.78 -10.58
CA ASP A 168 -4.63 -20.48 -9.39
C ASP A 168 -4.35 -19.51 -8.25
N ALA A 169 -3.76 -18.35 -8.54
CA ALA A 169 -3.53 -17.29 -7.56
C ALA A 169 -4.83 -16.78 -6.94
N TRP A 170 -5.91 -16.65 -7.73
CA TRP A 170 -7.24 -16.24 -7.22
C TRP A 170 -7.82 -17.17 -6.16
N LYS A 171 -7.40 -18.44 -6.09
CA LYS A 171 -7.89 -19.40 -5.07
C LYS A 171 -7.36 -19.09 -3.67
N HIS A 172 -6.35 -18.22 -3.56
CA HIS A 172 -5.75 -17.82 -2.30
C HIS A 172 -6.33 -16.53 -1.72
N VAL A 173 -7.26 -15.87 -2.43
CA VAL A 173 -7.79 -14.56 -2.03
C VAL A 173 -9.31 -14.50 -2.12
N GLU A 174 -9.89 -13.77 -1.18
CA GLU A 174 -11.35 -13.60 -1.09
C GLU A 174 -11.77 -12.14 -1.20
N HIS A 175 -10.91 -11.21 -0.79
CA HIS A 175 -11.24 -9.79 -0.68
C HIS A 175 -10.41 -8.92 -1.65
N PRO A 176 -10.97 -7.79 -2.12
CA PRO A 176 -10.19 -6.72 -2.75
C PRO A 176 -9.19 -6.11 -1.76
N ILE A 177 -8.44 -5.09 -2.18
CA ILE A 177 -7.52 -4.34 -1.29
C ILE A 177 -8.26 -3.98 0.01
N ALA A 178 -7.62 -4.26 1.15
CA ALA A 178 -8.22 -4.27 2.47
C ALA A 178 -7.36 -3.53 3.51
N CYS A 179 -7.88 -3.39 4.72
CA CYS A 179 -7.23 -2.66 5.82
C CYS A 179 -5.82 -3.21 6.15
N ILE A 180 -5.68 -4.54 6.17
CA ILE A 180 -4.46 -5.29 6.52
C ILE A 180 -3.25 -4.96 5.64
N ASP A 181 -3.49 -4.43 4.43
CA ASP A 181 -2.45 -4.17 3.43
C ASP A 181 -1.61 -2.93 3.73
N CYS A 182 -2.19 -2.01 4.51
CA CYS A 182 -1.61 -0.73 4.86
C CYS A 182 -1.51 -0.52 6.37
N HIS A 183 -2.24 -1.29 7.18
CA HIS A 183 -2.27 -1.16 8.64
C HIS A 183 -1.80 -2.44 9.34
N ASP A 184 -1.00 -2.25 10.37
CA ASP A 184 -0.70 -3.29 11.36
C ASP A 184 -1.96 -3.59 12.20
N PRO A 185 -2.40 -4.85 12.31
CA PRO A 185 -3.67 -5.19 12.97
C PRO A 185 -3.66 -4.95 14.48
N VAL A 186 -2.49 -4.92 15.11
CA VAL A 186 -2.36 -4.75 16.57
C VAL A 186 -2.21 -3.27 16.93
N THR A 187 -1.35 -2.56 16.19
CA THR A 187 -0.91 -1.20 16.52
C THR A 187 -1.56 -0.12 15.67
N MET A 188 -2.22 -0.49 14.57
CA MET A 188 -2.77 0.40 13.54
C MET A 188 -1.74 1.30 12.86
N GLN A 189 -0.44 1.09 13.11
CA GLN A 189 0.62 1.81 12.42
C GLN A 189 0.57 1.50 10.92
N LEU A 190 0.91 2.50 10.12
CA LEU A 190 1.06 2.30 8.69
C LEU A 190 2.21 1.33 8.45
N ARG A 191 2.03 0.45 7.47
CA ARG A 191 3.05 -0.51 7.04
C ARG A 191 2.97 -0.76 5.53
N VAL A 192 4.10 -1.14 4.97
CA VAL A 192 4.25 -1.69 3.65
C VAL A 192 4.35 -3.21 3.77
N THR A 193 3.53 -3.91 3.02
CA THR A 193 3.45 -5.37 2.98
C THR A 193 3.85 -5.97 1.64
N ARG A 194 3.84 -5.19 0.55
CA ARG A 194 4.05 -5.68 -0.82
C ARG A 194 5.55 -5.81 -1.17
N PRO A 195 6.04 -7.02 -1.51
CA PRO A 195 7.46 -7.25 -1.80
C PRO A 195 8.00 -6.43 -2.97
N GLY A 196 7.22 -6.25 -4.04
CA GLY A 196 7.56 -5.35 -5.15
C GLY A 196 8.04 -3.97 -4.70
N PHE A 197 7.28 -3.28 -3.84
CA PHE A 197 7.70 -1.98 -3.30
C PHE A 197 8.87 -2.09 -2.34
N LEU A 198 8.86 -3.06 -1.42
CA LEU A 198 9.96 -3.28 -0.46
C LEU A 198 11.30 -3.48 -1.16
N ASN A 199 11.31 -4.20 -2.29
CA ASN A 199 12.49 -4.45 -3.09
C ASN A 199 12.91 -3.20 -3.86
N ALA A 200 11.97 -2.47 -4.44
CA ALA A 200 12.25 -1.29 -5.25
C ALA A 200 12.70 -0.07 -4.44
N ILE A 201 12.04 0.23 -3.31
CA ILE A 201 12.38 1.38 -2.47
C ILE A 201 13.78 1.26 -1.86
N LYS A 202 14.24 0.02 -1.60
CA LYS A 202 15.62 -0.26 -1.20
C LYS A 202 16.63 0.22 -2.22
N LEU A 203 16.36 0.05 -3.52
CA LEU A 203 17.25 0.51 -4.59
C LEU A 203 17.33 2.03 -4.62
N VAL A 204 16.17 2.69 -4.54
CA VAL A 204 16.07 4.16 -4.54
C VAL A 204 16.82 4.76 -3.36
N LYS A 205 16.55 4.26 -2.14
CA LYS A 205 17.18 4.77 -0.93
C LYS A 205 18.67 4.43 -0.85
N ALA A 206 19.11 3.29 -1.39
CA ALA A 206 20.53 2.99 -1.52
C ALA A 206 21.24 4.01 -2.42
N ALA A 207 20.62 4.42 -3.53
CA ALA A 207 21.16 5.49 -4.39
C ALA A 207 21.20 6.86 -3.71
N GLU A 208 20.32 7.11 -2.74
CA GLU A 208 20.33 8.28 -1.85
C GLU A 208 21.35 8.17 -0.69
N GLY A 209 22.10 7.07 -0.60
CA GLY A 209 23.11 6.84 0.44
C GLY A 209 22.59 6.17 1.71
N ILE A 210 21.37 5.61 1.69
CA ILE A 210 20.76 4.88 2.80
C ILE A 210 20.64 3.38 2.43
N PRO A 211 21.69 2.57 2.66
CA PRO A 211 21.66 1.15 2.36
C PRO A 211 20.69 0.39 3.27
N ASN A 212 20.21 -0.77 2.82
CA ASN A 212 19.33 -1.67 3.58
C ASN A 212 18.05 -1.00 4.13
N TYR A 213 17.51 -0.04 3.38
CA TYR A 213 16.32 0.70 3.80
C TYR A 213 15.11 -0.23 4.02
N ASP A 214 14.48 -0.11 5.17
CA ASP A 214 13.20 -0.76 5.47
C ASP A 214 12.16 0.31 5.81
N PRO A 215 11.13 0.53 4.96
CA PRO A 215 10.15 1.56 5.20
C PRO A 215 9.38 1.34 6.51
N ASN A 216 9.22 0.10 6.97
CA ASN A 216 8.45 -0.19 8.18
C ASN A 216 9.16 0.20 9.48
N THR A 217 10.47 0.42 9.43
CA THR A 217 11.28 0.80 10.61
C THR A 217 11.97 2.14 10.45
N MET A 218 12.21 2.59 9.22
CA MET A 218 13.02 3.77 8.91
C MET A 218 12.23 4.91 8.30
N ALA A 219 11.06 4.66 7.71
CA ALA A 219 10.29 5.73 7.09
C ALA A 219 9.67 6.65 8.14
N THR A 220 9.66 7.93 7.84
CA THR A 220 8.87 8.89 8.60
C THR A 220 7.37 8.64 8.39
N ARG A 221 6.55 9.12 9.32
CA ARG A 221 5.09 9.09 9.14
C ARG A 221 4.65 9.76 7.84
N GLN A 222 5.32 10.84 7.43
CA GLN A 222 4.98 11.55 6.19
C GLN A 222 5.34 10.75 4.94
N GLU A 223 6.48 10.05 4.93
CA GLU A 223 6.81 9.12 3.84
C GLU A 223 5.79 7.97 3.77
N MET A 224 5.42 7.39 4.92
CA MET A 224 4.44 6.30 4.97
C MET A 224 3.06 6.69 4.41
N ARG A 225 2.67 7.96 4.52
CA ARG A 225 1.44 8.52 3.92
C ARG A 225 1.43 8.54 2.39
N THR A 226 2.57 8.26 1.75
CA THR A 226 2.71 8.04 0.31
C THR A 226 3.12 6.60 0.01
N PHE A 227 4.00 5.99 0.80
CA PHE A 227 4.53 4.64 0.53
C PHE A 227 3.45 3.56 0.53
N VAL A 228 2.40 3.69 1.35
CA VAL A 228 1.27 2.75 1.31
C VAL A 228 0.54 2.75 -0.04
N CYS A 229 0.52 3.89 -0.74
CA CYS A 229 -0.03 4.03 -2.10
C CYS A 229 0.97 3.52 -3.15
N GLY A 230 2.25 3.84 -2.98
CA GLY A 230 3.36 3.35 -3.82
C GLY A 230 3.53 1.83 -3.81
N GLN A 231 2.84 1.11 -2.92
CA GLN A 231 2.74 -0.34 -3.01
C GLN A 231 2.15 -0.82 -4.35
N CYS A 232 1.28 -0.03 -4.97
CA CYS A 232 0.52 -0.43 -6.17
C CYS A 232 0.52 0.62 -7.29
N HIS A 233 0.49 1.91 -6.94
CA HIS A 233 0.41 3.04 -7.88
C HIS A 233 1.78 3.43 -8.43
N VAL A 234 2.34 2.52 -9.22
CA VAL A 234 3.72 2.55 -9.73
C VAL A 234 3.82 1.91 -11.11
N GLU A 235 4.88 2.24 -11.83
CA GLU A 235 5.29 1.50 -13.01
C GLU A 235 5.87 0.13 -12.62
N TYR A 236 5.52 -0.91 -13.39
CA TYR A 236 6.02 -2.26 -13.15
C TYR A 236 6.07 -3.11 -14.43
N TYR A 237 6.95 -4.10 -14.41
CA TYR A 237 7.01 -5.17 -15.42
C TYR A 237 7.17 -6.55 -14.77
N PHE A 238 7.01 -7.60 -15.58
CA PHE A 238 7.21 -8.99 -15.15
C PHE A 238 8.56 -9.52 -15.62
N LYS A 239 9.53 -9.56 -14.70
CA LYS A 239 10.91 -9.95 -14.96
C LYS A 239 11.06 -11.46 -15.14
N GLY A 240 11.80 -11.86 -16.17
CA GLY A 240 12.22 -13.25 -16.36
C GLY A 240 11.09 -14.22 -16.73
N LYS A 241 11.41 -15.52 -16.68
CA LYS A 241 10.45 -16.59 -16.98
C LYS A 241 9.46 -16.79 -15.84
N GLU A 242 9.90 -16.47 -14.63
CA GLU A 242 9.19 -16.54 -13.37
C GLU A 242 8.16 -15.41 -13.21
N LYS A 243 8.14 -14.45 -14.15
CA LYS A 243 7.21 -13.31 -14.17
C LYS A 243 7.23 -12.50 -12.87
N LEU A 244 8.41 -12.33 -12.29
CA LEU A 244 8.59 -11.61 -11.03
C LEU A 244 8.24 -10.12 -11.22
N LEU A 245 7.16 -9.67 -10.57
CA LEU A 245 6.75 -8.27 -10.58
C LEU A 245 7.85 -7.40 -9.98
N THR A 246 8.32 -6.45 -10.78
CA THR A 246 9.51 -5.65 -10.50
C THR A 246 9.24 -4.20 -10.89
N TYR A 247 9.54 -3.25 -10.00
CA TYR A 247 9.50 -1.82 -10.33
C TYR A 247 10.85 -1.42 -10.92
N PRO A 248 10.91 -0.78 -12.09
CA PRO A 248 12.15 -0.55 -12.85
C PRO A 248 13.03 0.59 -12.29
N TRP A 249 13.10 0.75 -10.97
CA TRP A 249 13.72 1.89 -10.30
C TRP A 249 15.25 1.80 -10.12
N HIS A 250 15.91 0.86 -10.81
CA HIS A 250 17.34 0.57 -10.63
C HIS A 250 18.24 1.76 -11.00
N LYS A 251 17.78 2.63 -11.90
CA LYS A 251 18.47 3.86 -12.32
C LYS A 251 17.82 5.14 -11.78
N GLY A 252 16.76 5.01 -10.97
CA GLY A 252 15.96 6.11 -10.46
C GLY A 252 14.50 6.07 -10.93
N LEU A 253 13.75 7.13 -10.60
CA LEU A 253 12.29 7.21 -10.77
C LEU A 253 11.85 8.00 -12.01
N LYS A 254 12.79 8.64 -12.72
CA LYS A 254 12.43 9.42 -13.93
C LYS A 254 12.15 8.50 -15.10
N VAL A 255 11.30 8.96 -16.02
CA VAL A 255 10.93 8.20 -17.24
C VAL A 255 12.18 7.80 -18.02
N GLU A 256 13.12 8.73 -18.23
CA GLU A 256 14.36 8.46 -18.97
C GLU A 256 15.28 7.49 -18.23
N GLN A 257 15.21 7.44 -16.90
CA GLN A 257 15.98 6.49 -16.08
C GLN A 257 15.39 5.09 -16.16
N ILE A 258 14.06 4.99 -16.11
CA ILE A 258 13.31 3.75 -16.26
C ILE A 258 13.51 3.19 -17.68
N GLU A 259 13.40 4.02 -18.71
CA GLU A 259 13.69 3.64 -20.10
C GLU A 259 15.13 3.14 -20.26
N ALA A 260 16.11 3.89 -19.74
CA ALA A 260 17.51 3.45 -19.76
C ALA A 260 17.77 2.14 -19.00
N TYR A 261 16.95 1.81 -18.01
CA TYR A 261 17.00 0.51 -17.35
C TYR A 261 16.42 -0.59 -18.24
N TYR A 262 15.27 -0.34 -18.86
CA TYR A 262 14.66 -1.28 -19.80
C TYR A 262 15.57 -1.58 -21.01
N ASP A 263 16.28 -0.57 -21.54
CA ASP A 263 17.29 -0.75 -22.58
C ASP A 263 18.44 -1.66 -22.12
N GLU A 264 18.93 -1.45 -20.90
CA GLU A 264 20.04 -2.24 -20.34
C GLU A 264 19.68 -3.71 -20.19
N VAL A 265 18.45 -4.01 -19.75
CA VAL A 265 17.99 -5.39 -19.58
C VAL A 265 17.34 -5.98 -20.83
N GLY A 266 17.22 -5.19 -21.91
CA GLY A 266 16.57 -5.58 -23.16
C GLY A 266 15.10 -5.98 -22.98
N HIS A 267 14.36 -5.26 -22.13
CA HIS A 267 12.95 -5.55 -21.86
C HIS A 267 12.06 -5.12 -23.04
N THR A 268 11.01 -5.89 -23.27
CA THR A 268 9.95 -5.58 -24.23
C THR A 268 8.68 -6.25 -23.74
N ASP A 269 7.60 -5.49 -23.61
CA ASP A 269 6.31 -6.04 -23.16
C ASP A 269 5.59 -6.75 -24.30
N TRP A 270 5.63 -6.18 -25.51
CA TRP A 270 5.12 -6.82 -26.71
C TRP A 270 5.74 -6.27 -27.99
N THR A 271 5.57 -7.01 -29.08
CA THR A 271 5.85 -6.53 -30.44
C THR A 271 4.56 -5.96 -31.04
N HIS A 272 4.59 -4.69 -31.43
CA HIS A 272 3.42 -4.00 -31.97
C HIS A 272 2.96 -4.63 -33.29
N ALA A 273 1.68 -5.02 -33.37
CA ALA A 273 1.18 -5.84 -34.47
C ALA A 273 1.18 -5.13 -35.84
N GLU A 274 1.06 -3.79 -35.88
CA GLU A 274 1.05 -3.04 -37.15
C GLU A 274 2.45 -2.62 -37.62
N THR A 275 3.38 -2.37 -36.69
CA THR A 275 4.66 -1.73 -37.01
C THR A 275 5.85 -2.64 -36.81
N GLY A 276 5.69 -3.76 -36.09
CA GLY A 276 6.78 -4.65 -35.71
C GLY A 276 7.73 -4.09 -34.64
N ALA A 277 7.44 -2.91 -34.08
CA ALA A 277 8.28 -2.29 -33.07
C ALA A 277 8.24 -3.08 -31.74
N PRO A 278 9.37 -3.25 -31.03
CA PRO A 278 9.36 -3.64 -29.63
C PRO A 278 8.83 -2.48 -28.79
N VAL A 279 7.85 -2.73 -27.92
CA VAL A 279 7.17 -1.67 -27.15
C VAL A 279 7.21 -1.97 -25.65
N LEU A 280 7.37 -0.91 -24.87
CA LEU A 280 7.24 -0.88 -23.42
C LEU A 280 5.82 -0.42 -23.05
N LYS A 281 5.18 -1.09 -22.11
CA LYS A 281 3.91 -0.64 -21.53
C LYS A 281 4.25 0.12 -20.25
N ALA A 282 3.74 1.36 -20.14
CA ALA A 282 3.72 2.08 -18.87
C ALA A 282 2.39 1.85 -18.14
N GLN A 283 2.44 1.61 -16.83
CA GLN A 283 1.30 1.34 -15.95
C GLN A 283 1.32 2.38 -14.83
N HIS A 284 0.24 3.16 -14.74
CA HIS A 284 -0.12 4.01 -13.58
C HIS A 284 1.07 4.48 -12.71
N PRO A 285 2.02 5.27 -13.27
CA PRO A 285 3.27 5.64 -12.60
C PRO A 285 3.06 6.81 -11.63
N GLU A 286 2.01 6.77 -10.80
CA GLU A 286 1.64 7.93 -10.00
C GLU A 286 2.71 8.25 -8.94
N PHE A 287 3.33 7.26 -8.31
CA PHE A 287 4.39 7.51 -7.33
C PHE A 287 5.61 8.19 -7.97
N GLU A 288 6.05 7.67 -9.11
CA GLU A 288 7.17 8.20 -9.89
C GLU A 288 6.90 9.64 -10.34
N MET A 289 5.70 9.88 -10.88
CA MET A 289 5.29 11.21 -11.36
C MET A 289 5.06 12.19 -10.21
N TRP A 290 4.39 11.76 -9.13
CA TRP A 290 4.18 12.57 -7.92
C TRP A 290 5.51 12.99 -7.30
N SER A 291 6.49 12.09 -7.20
CA SER A 291 7.78 12.34 -6.55
C SER A 291 8.57 13.49 -7.20
N GLN A 292 8.27 13.78 -8.47
CA GLN A 292 8.88 14.87 -9.25
C GLN A 292 8.01 16.14 -9.30
N GLY A 293 6.83 16.11 -8.71
CA GLY A 293 5.88 17.21 -8.67
C GLY A 293 6.19 18.27 -7.62
N VAL A 294 5.51 19.42 -7.71
CA VAL A 294 5.63 20.50 -6.71
C VAL A 294 5.10 20.06 -5.35
N HIS A 295 4.02 19.28 -5.30
CA HIS A 295 3.44 18.76 -4.07
C HIS A 295 4.44 17.92 -3.26
N ALA A 296 5.10 16.94 -3.89
CA ALA A 296 6.14 16.15 -3.23
C ALA A 296 7.31 17.00 -2.74
N ARG A 297 7.81 17.93 -3.56
CA ARG A 297 8.87 18.87 -3.16
C ARG A 297 8.47 19.77 -1.98
N SER A 298 7.17 20.06 -1.85
CA SER A 298 6.60 20.80 -0.72
C SER A 298 6.19 19.91 0.46
N GLY A 299 6.50 18.60 0.42
CA GLY A 299 6.23 17.66 1.50
C GLY A 299 4.78 17.15 1.57
N VAL A 300 3.95 17.39 0.55
CA VAL A 300 2.55 16.94 0.49
C VAL A 300 2.47 15.49 0.03
N ALA A 301 1.92 14.62 0.87
CA ALA A 301 1.75 13.19 0.64
C ALA A 301 0.46 12.85 -0.12
N CYS A 302 0.38 11.63 -0.66
CA CYS A 302 -0.85 11.13 -1.31
C CYS A 302 -2.06 11.25 -0.39
N ALA A 303 -1.91 10.83 0.87
CA ALA A 303 -2.97 10.88 1.86
C ALA A 303 -3.39 12.30 2.26
N ASP A 304 -2.61 13.36 1.97
CA ASP A 304 -3.06 14.74 2.26
C ASP A 304 -4.19 15.18 1.30
N CYS A 305 -4.27 14.59 0.10
CA CYS A 305 -5.30 14.93 -0.89
C CYS A 305 -6.37 13.83 -1.02
N HIS A 306 -5.96 12.56 -0.95
CA HIS A 306 -6.86 11.42 -1.20
C HIS A 306 -7.44 10.80 0.08
N MET A 307 -6.92 11.17 1.26
CA MET A 307 -7.43 10.75 2.57
C MET A 307 -7.43 11.93 3.57
N PRO A 308 -8.15 13.04 3.26
CA PRO A 308 -8.16 14.25 4.08
C PRO A 308 -8.84 14.06 5.43
#